data_AF-A0A7X2PNF0-F1
#
_entry.id   AF-A0A7X2PNF0-F1
#
_cell.length_a   1.000
_cell.length_b   1.000
_cell.length_c   1.000
_cell.angle_alpha   90.00
_cell.angle_beta   90.00
_cell.angle_gamma   90.00
#
_symmetry.space_group_name_H-M   'P 1'
#
loop_
_entity.id
_entity.type
_entity.pdbx_description
1 polymer ?
#
loop_
_entity_poly.entity_id
_entity_poly.type
_entity_poly.pdbx_seq_one_letter_code
_entity_poly.pdbx_strand_id
1 'polypeptide(L)'
;MKPSRRTVLHIPVLGCLQAIAAPAQTSRAPRPDAVGSKFNADGSVRSYPGNTIISPVPKGTDAWRALADSHDLLAKSDFSSSLAPLPPSSYHMTIFDGVVDAVRDPSHWPKDLSLDAPLSACT
;
A
#
# COMPACT_ATOMS: atom_id res chain seq x y z
N MET A 1 77.33 7.12 -3.16
CA MET A 1 76.05 7.21 -3.90
C MET A 1 75.73 5.83 -4.46
N LYS A 2 74.58 5.25 -4.10
CA LYS A 2 74.19 3.85 -4.42
C LYS A 2 72.84 3.91 -5.16
N PRO A 3 72.65 3.28 -6.33
CA PRO A 3 71.39 3.42 -7.05
C PRO A 3 70.32 2.49 -6.47
N SER A 4 69.13 3.05 -6.25
CA SER A 4 67.93 2.35 -5.77
C SER A 4 67.26 1.60 -6.93
N ARG A 5 67.10 0.28 -6.79
CA ARG A 5 66.37 -0.57 -7.74
C ARG A 5 64.87 -0.43 -7.45
N ARG A 6 64.11 0.13 -8.39
CA ARG A 6 62.64 0.13 -8.37
C ARG A 6 62.13 -1.23 -8.84
N THR A 7 61.54 -1.99 -7.94
CA THR A 7 60.81 -3.22 -8.27
C THR A 7 59.42 -2.85 -8.78
N VAL A 8 59.09 -3.24 -10.02
CA VAL A 8 57.74 -3.11 -10.59
C VAL A 8 56.98 -4.40 -10.28
N LEU A 9 55.88 -4.28 -9.53
CA LEU A 9 54.99 -5.38 -9.20
C LEU A 9 53.91 -5.51 -10.30
N HIS A 10 53.95 -6.59 -11.07
CA HIS A 10 52.88 -6.96 -12.00
C HIS A 10 51.72 -7.60 -11.24
N ILE A 11 50.51 -7.02 -11.33
CA ILE A 11 49.26 -7.61 -10.85
C ILE A 11 48.57 -8.29 -12.03
N PRO A 12 48.26 -9.60 -11.99
CA PRO A 12 47.51 -10.25 -13.06
C PRO A 12 46.01 -9.94 -12.90
N VAL A 13 45.38 -9.50 -13.99
CA VAL A 13 43.93 -9.33 -14.07
C VAL A 13 43.30 -10.72 -14.21
N LEU A 14 42.71 -11.21 -13.13
CA LEU A 14 41.96 -12.46 -13.10
C LEU A 14 40.56 -12.20 -13.67
N GLY A 15 40.30 -12.74 -14.87
CA GLY A 15 39.01 -12.66 -15.55
C GLY A 15 37.90 -13.32 -14.71
N CYS A 16 36.91 -12.53 -14.33
CA CYS A 16 35.69 -13.03 -13.70
C CYS A 16 34.77 -13.63 -14.76
N LEU A 17 34.52 -14.93 -14.63
CA LEU A 17 33.51 -15.70 -15.34
C LEU A 17 32.13 -15.07 -15.05
N GLN A 18 31.45 -14.54 -16.08
CA GLN A 18 30.06 -14.10 -15.92
C GLN A 18 29.15 -15.33 -15.84
N ALA A 19 28.70 -15.65 -14.63
CA ALA A 19 27.59 -16.56 -14.42
C ALA A 19 26.32 -15.90 -15.00
N ILE A 20 25.77 -16.48 -16.06
CA ILE A 20 24.45 -16.11 -16.57
C ILE A 20 23.45 -16.57 -15.53
N ALA A 21 22.93 -15.65 -14.72
CA ALA A 21 21.86 -15.93 -13.79
C ALA A 21 20.63 -16.37 -14.57
N ALA A 22 20.16 -17.60 -14.34
CA ALA A 22 18.84 -18.02 -14.80
C ALA A 22 17.78 -17.05 -14.25
N PRO A 23 16.73 -16.70 -15.03
CA PRO A 23 15.68 -15.84 -14.53
C PRO A 23 15.06 -16.49 -13.30
N ALA A 24 15.15 -15.81 -12.16
CA ALA A 24 14.43 -16.21 -10.97
C ALA A 24 12.94 -16.25 -11.34
N GLN A 25 12.36 -17.45 -11.33
CA GLN A 25 10.92 -17.61 -11.42
C GLN A 25 10.31 -16.97 -10.17
N THR A 26 9.92 -15.70 -10.27
CA THR A 26 9.16 -15.03 -9.23
C THR A 26 7.76 -15.65 -9.24
N SER A 27 7.48 -16.54 -8.30
CA SER A 27 6.10 -16.89 -7.99
C SER A 27 5.37 -15.59 -7.64
N ARG A 28 4.31 -15.26 -8.38
CA ARG A 28 3.57 -14.02 -8.15
C ARG A 28 2.93 -14.12 -6.77
N ALA A 29 3.25 -13.17 -5.89
CA ALA A 29 2.62 -13.08 -4.57
C ALA A 29 1.09 -13.10 -4.72
N PRO A 30 0.36 -13.69 -3.75
CA PRO A 30 -1.09 -13.66 -3.75
C PRO A 30 -1.60 -12.22 -3.84
N ARG A 31 -2.67 -12.03 -4.61
CA ARG A 31 -3.34 -10.73 -4.73
C ARG A 31 -4.00 -10.39 -3.38
N PRO A 32 -4.00 -9.11 -2.94
CA PRO A 32 -4.70 -8.71 -1.72
C PRO A 32 -6.22 -8.97 -1.78
N ASP A 33 -6.82 -9.40 -0.67
CA ASP A 33 -8.27 -9.71 -0.56
C ASP A 33 -9.18 -8.51 -0.88
N ALA A 34 -8.64 -7.31 -0.75
CA ALA A 34 -9.33 -6.07 -1.10
C ALA A 34 -9.60 -5.93 -2.61
N VAL A 35 -8.86 -6.64 -3.46
CA VAL A 35 -9.04 -6.61 -4.92
C VAL A 35 -10.15 -7.57 -5.31
N GLY A 36 -11.18 -7.05 -5.99
CA GLY A 36 -12.42 -7.77 -6.25
C GLY A 36 -13.48 -7.59 -5.15
N SER A 37 -13.17 -6.86 -4.08
CA SER A 37 -14.12 -6.45 -3.04
C SER A 37 -14.20 -4.92 -2.96
N LYS A 38 -13.22 -4.27 -2.32
CA LYS A 38 -13.12 -2.81 -2.14
C LYS A 38 -12.55 -2.08 -3.35
N PHE A 39 -11.72 -2.76 -4.14
CA PHE A 39 -11.02 -2.19 -5.31
C PHE A 39 -11.16 -3.09 -6.54
N ASN A 40 -11.08 -2.50 -7.71
CA ASN A 40 -10.88 -3.21 -8.97
C ASN A 40 -9.40 -3.59 -9.15
N ALA A 41 -9.11 -4.46 -10.13
CA ALA A 41 -7.75 -4.89 -10.41
C ALA A 41 -6.81 -3.77 -10.90
N ASP A 42 -7.38 -2.67 -11.40
CA ASP A 42 -6.67 -1.45 -11.81
C ASP A 42 -6.46 -0.44 -10.65
N GLY A 43 -6.89 -0.78 -9.43
CA GLY A 43 -6.81 0.09 -8.25
C GLY A 43 -7.97 1.08 -8.10
N SER A 44 -8.91 1.15 -9.04
CA SER A 44 -10.10 2.00 -8.88
C SER A 44 -11.02 1.50 -7.78
N VAL A 45 -11.69 2.43 -7.09
CA VAL A 45 -12.58 2.11 -5.96
C VAL A 45 -13.86 1.43 -6.43
N ARG A 46 -14.37 0.50 -5.62
CA ARG A 46 -15.70 -0.10 -5.78
C ARG A 46 -16.64 0.40 -4.69
N SER A 47 -17.94 0.37 -4.97
CA SER A 47 -18.94 0.61 -3.92
C SER A 47 -18.77 -0.44 -2.81
N TYR A 48 -18.53 0.04 -1.60
CA TYR A 48 -18.33 -0.78 -0.41
C TYR A 48 -19.00 -0.11 0.80
N PRO A 49 -20.34 -0.06 0.81
CA PRO A 49 -21.08 0.78 1.74
C PRO A 49 -21.04 0.23 3.17
N GLY A 50 -21.06 1.15 4.12
CA GLY A 50 -20.98 0.87 5.55
C GLY A 50 -21.06 2.17 6.36
N ASN A 51 -20.78 2.08 7.65
CA ASN A 51 -20.59 3.24 8.51
C ASN A 51 -19.42 3.05 9.47
N THR A 52 -18.97 4.16 10.05
CA THR A 52 -17.82 4.20 10.95
C THR A 52 -17.81 5.52 11.71
N ILE A 53 -17.15 5.53 12.88
CA ILE A 53 -16.84 6.75 13.61
C ILE A 53 -15.38 7.11 13.30
N ILE A 54 -15.18 8.31 12.76
CA ILE A 54 -13.88 8.77 12.29
C ILE A 54 -13.47 10.09 12.93
N SER A 55 -12.17 10.34 12.98
CA SER A 55 -11.57 11.64 13.27
C SER A 55 -10.93 12.19 11.98
N PRO A 56 -11.59 13.10 11.25
CA PRO A 56 -11.03 13.69 10.03
C PRO A 56 -9.76 14.48 10.32
N VAL A 57 -8.81 14.47 9.38
CA VAL A 57 -7.65 15.37 9.45
C VAL A 57 -8.07 16.74 8.89
N PRO A 58 -8.06 17.82 9.68
CA PRO A 58 -8.56 19.11 9.20
C PRO A 58 -7.70 19.68 8.08
N LYS A 59 -8.32 20.06 6.97
CA LYS A 59 -7.64 20.66 5.81
C LYS A 59 -6.92 21.94 6.21
N GLY A 60 -5.72 22.15 5.66
CA GLY A 60 -4.91 23.35 5.90
C GLY A 60 -4.08 23.31 7.20
N THR A 61 -4.13 22.22 7.96
CA THR A 61 -3.17 21.93 9.03
C THR A 61 -1.85 21.41 8.45
N ASP A 62 -0.76 21.50 9.21
CA ASP A 62 0.54 20.96 8.78
C ASP A 62 0.51 19.44 8.61
N ALA A 63 -0.22 18.75 9.48
CA ALA A 63 -0.46 17.31 9.34
C ALA A 63 -1.15 16.97 8.03
N TRP A 64 -2.18 17.73 7.65
CA TRP A 64 -2.86 17.51 6.37
C TRP A 64 -1.93 17.75 5.17
N ARG A 65 -1.11 18.82 5.21
CA ARG A 65 -0.14 19.12 4.14
C ARG A 65 0.90 18.00 4.00
N ALA A 66 1.46 17.54 5.11
CA ALA A 66 2.43 16.45 5.11
C ALA A 66 1.86 15.13 4.55
N LEU A 67 0.60 14.81 4.84
CA LEU A 67 -0.09 13.66 4.25
C LEU A 67 -0.30 13.85 2.74
N ALA A 68 -0.70 15.05 2.31
CA ALA A 68 -0.86 15.36 0.88
C ALA A 68 0.47 15.26 0.12
N ASP A 69 1.56 15.77 0.68
CA ASP A 69 2.90 15.66 0.09
C ASP A 69 3.33 14.19 -0.01
N SER A 70 3.08 13.39 1.03
CA SER A 70 3.37 11.96 1.04
C SER A 70 2.56 11.21 -0.03
N HIS A 71 1.28 11.55 -0.19
CA HIS A 71 0.42 10.99 -1.22
C HIS A 71 0.97 11.28 -2.62
N ASP A 72 1.38 12.52 -2.89
CA ASP A 72 1.95 12.91 -4.18
C ASP A 72 3.27 12.21 -4.48
N LEU A 73 4.12 12.00 -3.46
CA LEU A 73 5.35 11.23 -3.59
C LEU A 73 5.06 9.77 -3.93
N LEU A 74 4.12 9.12 -3.23
CA LEU A 74 3.74 7.74 -3.49
C LEU A 74 3.14 7.56 -4.89
N ALA A 75 2.28 8.49 -5.31
CA ALA A 75 1.65 8.47 -6.63
C ALA A 75 2.66 8.60 -7.79
N LYS A 76 3.81 9.25 -7.55
CA LYS A 76 4.88 9.44 -8.55
C LYS A 76 6.00 8.40 -8.43
N SER A 77 5.95 7.52 -7.44
CA SER A 77 6.98 6.52 -7.19
C SER A 77 6.88 5.33 -8.16
N ASP A 78 7.96 4.54 -8.25
CA ASP A 78 7.98 3.27 -8.98
C ASP A 78 6.98 2.24 -8.41
N PHE A 79 6.51 2.46 -7.18
CA PHE A 79 5.52 1.61 -6.52
C PHE A 79 4.07 2.03 -6.79
N SER A 80 3.84 3.12 -7.53
CA SER A 80 2.49 3.65 -7.81
C SER A 80 1.54 2.60 -8.38
N SER A 81 2.04 1.71 -9.26
CA SER A 81 1.27 0.59 -9.83
C SER A 81 0.85 -0.49 -8.81
N SER A 82 1.43 -0.49 -7.62
CA SER A 82 1.12 -1.41 -6.52
C SER A 82 0.27 -0.77 -5.43
N LEU A 83 -0.15 0.50 -5.59
CA LEU A 83 -0.90 1.26 -4.61
C LEU A 83 -2.23 1.75 -5.20
N ALA A 84 -3.24 1.87 -4.34
CA ALA A 84 -4.53 2.50 -4.67
C ALA A 84 -4.77 3.68 -3.70
N PRO A 85 -4.08 4.82 -3.89
CA PRO A 85 -4.19 5.95 -2.98
C PRO A 85 -5.60 6.57 -3.05
N LEU A 86 -6.18 6.85 -1.88
CA LEU A 86 -7.49 7.50 -1.77
C LEU A 86 -7.36 9.03 -1.76
N PRO A 87 -8.41 9.76 -2.18
CA PRO A 87 -8.35 11.23 -2.29
C PRO A 87 -8.01 11.92 -0.95
N PRO A 88 -7.23 13.01 -0.94
CA PRO A 88 -6.90 13.76 0.28
C PRO A 88 -8.09 14.28 1.09
N SER A 89 -9.27 14.42 0.46
CA SER A 89 -10.51 14.77 1.14
C SER A 89 -11.03 13.67 2.08
N SER A 90 -10.54 12.44 1.96
CA SER A 90 -10.94 11.31 2.80
C SER A 90 -9.95 11.02 3.94
N TYR A 91 -8.98 11.88 4.23
CA TYR A 91 -8.03 11.62 5.32
C TYR A 91 -8.70 11.66 6.69
N HIS A 92 -8.60 10.55 7.41
CA HIS A 92 -9.10 10.39 8.75
C HIS A 92 -8.33 9.30 9.47
N MET A 93 -8.47 9.28 10.79
CA MET A 93 -8.21 8.10 11.61
C MET A 93 -9.55 7.46 11.96
N THR A 94 -9.68 6.15 11.77
CA THR A 94 -10.84 5.41 12.27
C THR A 94 -10.75 5.32 13.80
N ILE A 95 -11.83 5.69 14.47
CA ILE A 95 -11.96 5.55 15.93
C ILE A 95 -12.70 4.26 16.27
N PHE A 96 -13.75 3.96 15.50
CA PHE A 96 -14.53 2.74 15.65
C PHE A 96 -15.05 2.26 14.29
N ASP A 97 -14.83 0.98 14.00
CA ASP A 97 -15.42 0.32 12.84
C ASP A 97 -16.91 0.08 13.10
N GLY A 98 -17.75 0.56 12.20
CA GLY A 98 -19.18 0.25 12.22
C GLY A 98 -19.48 -0.99 11.40
N VAL A 99 -20.65 -1.00 10.77
CA VAL A 99 -21.06 -2.13 9.91
C VAL A 99 -20.57 -1.94 8.48
N VAL A 100 -20.41 -3.05 7.78
CA VAL A 100 -20.15 -3.11 6.34
C VAL A 100 -21.22 -3.98 5.71
N ASP A 101 -21.88 -3.48 4.67
CA ASP A 101 -23.04 -4.14 4.06
C ASP A 101 -22.71 -5.53 3.47
N ALA A 102 -21.48 -5.71 3.00
CA ALA A 102 -20.98 -6.97 2.48
C ALA A 102 -20.74 -8.05 3.57
N VAL A 103 -20.78 -7.68 4.85
CA VAL A 103 -20.52 -8.57 6.00
C VAL A 103 -21.73 -8.56 6.93
N ARG A 104 -22.66 -9.49 6.69
CA ARG A 104 -23.91 -9.64 7.43
C ARG A 104 -23.87 -10.89 8.29
N ASP A 105 -23.18 -10.80 9.42
CA ASP A 105 -23.11 -11.87 10.41
C ASP A 105 -23.28 -11.32 11.84
N PRO A 106 -23.69 -12.15 12.82
CA PRO A 106 -24.01 -11.69 14.17
C PRO A 106 -22.84 -11.11 14.98
N SER A 107 -21.59 -11.26 14.53
CA SER A 107 -20.41 -10.68 15.19
C SER A 107 -20.08 -9.27 14.71
N HIS A 108 -20.54 -8.88 13.51
CA HIS A 108 -20.31 -7.56 12.91
C HIS A 108 -21.60 -6.75 12.68
N TRP A 109 -22.77 -7.34 12.94
CA TRP A 109 -24.08 -6.71 12.77
C TRP A 109 -24.76 -6.41 14.12
N PRO A 110 -25.54 -5.33 14.25
CA PRO A 110 -26.25 -5.02 15.49
C PRO A 110 -27.21 -6.16 15.88
N LYS A 111 -27.10 -6.62 17.13
CA LYS A 111 -27.86 -7.77 17.65
C LYS A 111 -29.38 -7.55 17.62
N ASP A 112 -29.80 -6.30 17.71
CA ASP A 112 -31.20 -5.91 17.76
C ASP A 112 -31.82 -5.74 16.35
N LEU A 113 -31.03 -5.92 15.29
CA LEU A 113 -31.47 -5.85 13.90
C LEU A 113 -31.37 -7.22 13.21
N SER A 114 -32.33 -7.52 12.34
CA SER A 114 -32.24 -8.66 11.42
C SER A 114 -31.00 -8.51 10.52
N LEU A 115 -30.36 -9.63 10.16
CA LEU A 115 -29.26 -9.65 9.20
C LEU A 115 -29.68 -9.20 7.79
N ASP A 116 -30.98 -9.16 7.48
CA ASP A 116 -31.52 -8.65 6.22
C ASP A 116 -31.99 -7.19 6.32
N ALA A 117 -31.82 -6.54 7.48
CA ALA A 117 -32.22 -5.14 7.66
C ALA A 117 -31.47 -4.23 6.67
N PRO A 118 -32.11 -3.19 6.12
CA PRO A 118 -31.42 -2.26 5.22
C PRO A 118 -30.28 -1.56 5.96
N LEU A 119 -29.18 -1.27 5.26
CA LEU A 119 -28.01 -0.59 5.86
C LEU A 119 -28.38 0.75 6.51
N SER A 120 -29.40 1.44 6.00
CA SER A 120 -29.90 2.70 6.57
C SER A 120 -30.44 2.56 8.00
N ALA A 121 -30.79 1.36 8.45
CA ALA A 121 -31.18 1.10 9.84
C ALA A 121 -29.98 1.12 10.81
N CYS A 122 -28.75 1.09 10.29
CA CYS A 122 -27.52 1.05 11.08
C CYS A 122 -26.80 2.42 11.16
N THR A 123 -27.36 3.49 10.56
CA THR A 123 -26.68 4.79 10.35
C THR A 123 -26.91 5.78 11.48
#